data_AF-A0A741P7I5-F1
#
_entry.id   AF-A0A741P7I5-F1
#
_cell.length_a   1.000
_cell.length_b   1.000
_cell.length_c   1.000
_cell.angle_alpha   90.00
_cell.angle_beta   90.00
_cell.angle_gamma   90.00
#
_symmetry.space_group_name_H-M   'P 1'
#
loop_
_entity.id
_entity.type
_entity.pdbx_description
1 polymer ?
#
loop_
_entity_poly.entity_id
_entity_poly.type
_entity_poly.pdbx_seq_one_letter_code
_entity_poly.pdbx_strand_id
1 'polypeptide(L)'
;MIDMLVLRIPFKPYLVNERLDSAGNYVAHVDLTEVARRSGLILSAHSVEYAIDGDLTVSGLKHRYESLASHYTGVAFKLFEGGLNCEPCVELKASPAKILQGHNVFGPTDFELCSLEFFGILSESMPDLYELLDIPNTSVSRIDVTFSARVQTQAMANQVINYLRNVSNGQT
;
A
#
# COMPACT_ATOMS: atom_id res chain seq x y z
N MET A 1 -7.45 14.23 11.09
CA MET A 1 -6.48 14.15 9.97
C MET A 1 -6.21 12.71 9.64
N ILE A 2 -5.80 12.42 8.41
CA ILE A 2 -5.34 11.09 7.99
C ILE A 2 -3.84 10.98 8.32
N ASP A 3 -3.51 10.13 9.30
CA ASP A 3 -2.15 9.90 9.78
C ASP A 3 -1.44 8.82 8.99
N MET A 4 -2.18 7.82 8.53
CA MET A 4 -1.70 6.75 7.66
C MET A 4 -2.76 6.47 6.61
N LEU A 5 -2.32 6.38 5.37
CA LEU A 5 -3.13 5.91 4.26
C LEU A 5 -2.40 4.75 3.58
N VAL A 6 -3.10 3.64 3.39
CA VAL A 6 -2.63 2.49 2.61
C VAL A 6 -3.56 2.30 1.43
N LEU A 7 -3.02 2.51 0.23
CA LEU A 7 -3.72 2.32 -1.03
C LEU A 7 -3.25 1.03 -1.68
N ARG A 8 -4.17 0.31 -2.31
CA ARG A 8 -3.86 -0.83 -3.19
C ARG A 8 -4.35 -0.52 -4.58
N ILE A 9 -3.41 -0.45 -5.49
CA ILE A 9 -3.64 -0.12 -6.90
C ILE A 9 -3.59 -1.42 -7.69
N PRO A 10 -4.70 -1.86 -8.30
CA PRO A 10 -4.70 -3.07 -9.12
C PRO A 10 -3.89 -2.88 -10.40
N PHE A 11 -3.45 -3.99 -11.00
CA PHE A 11 -2.88 -3.98 -12.34
C PHE A 11 -3.97 -3.85 -13.40
N LYS A 12 -3.62 -3.30 -14.57
CA LYS A 12 -4.53 -3.29 -15.72
C LYS A 12 -4.94 -4.74 -16.08
N PRO A 13 -6.21 -5.01 -16.46
CA PRO A 13 -6.71 -6.38 -16.61
C PRO A 13 -5.90 -7.27 -17.55
N TYR A 14 -5.30 -6.72 -18.61
CA TYR A 14 -4.49 -7.50 -19.58
C TYR A 14 -3.18 -8.05 -18.99
N LEU A 15 -2.76 -7.63 -17.80
CA LEU A 15 -1.60 -8.16 -17.09
C LEU A 15 -1.98 -9.24 -16.07
N VAL A 16 -3.27 -9.36 -15.75
CA VAL A 16 -3.76 -10.23 -14.69
C VAL A 16 -4.13 -11.58 -15.29
N ASN A 17 -3.51 -12.64 -14.77
CA ASN A 17 -3.83 -14.02 -15.10
C ASN A 17 -4.78 -14.57 -14.04
N GLU A 18 -5.97 -14.97 -14.49
CA GLU A 18 -7.04 -15.49 -13.66
C GLU A 18 -7.20 -16.99 -13.91
N ARG A 19 -7.35 -17.78 -12.85
CA ARG A 19 -7.61 -19.22 -12.93
C ARG A 19 -8.40 -19.72 -11.74
N LEU A 20 -8.98 -20.91 -11.87
CA LEU A 20 -9.43 -21.69 -10.73
C LEU A 20 -8.31 -22.64 -10.28
N ASP A 21 -8.05 -22.72 -8.98
CA ASP A 21 -7.14 -23.72 -8.42
C ASP A 21 -7.77 -25.12 -8.42
N SER A 22 -7.03 -26.13 -7.96
CA SER A 22 -7.51 -27.52 -7.90
C SER A 22 -8.71 -27.73 -6.96
N ALA A 23 -8.98 -26.79 -6.05
CA ALA A 23 -10.13 -26.81 -5.15
C ALA A 23 -11.31 -25.96 -5.68
N GLY A 24 -11.17 -25.36 -6.88
CA GLY A 24 -12.18 -24.50 -7.48
C GLY A 24 -12.18 -23.07 -6.94
N ASN A 25 -11.17 -22.66 -6.18
CA ASN A 25 -11.06 -21.28 -5.72
C ASN A 25 -10.53 -20.38 -6.85
N TYR A 26 -11.06 -19.16 -6.91
CA TYR A 26 -10.56 -18.14 -7.80
C TYR A 26 -9.19 -17.63 -7.35
N VAL A 27 -8.25 -17.54 -8.30
CA VAL A 27 -6.88 -17.06 -8.09
C VAL A 27 -6.49 -16.12 -9.21
N ALA A 28 -6.17 -14.88 -8.86
CA ALA A 28 -5.61 -13.87 -9.75
C ALA A 28 -4.15 -13.60 -9.40
N HIS A 29 -3.29 -13.46 -10.42
CA HIS A 29 -1.88 -13.14 -10.23
C HIS A 29 -1.27 -12.45 -11.45
N VAL A 30 -0.14 -11.78 -11.28
CA VAL A 30 0.67 -11.20 -12.36
C VAL A 30 1.98 -11.95 -12.53
N ASP A 31 2.53 -11.97 -13.74
CA ASP A 31 3.91 -12.44 -13.94
C ASP A 31 4.89 -11.37 -13.45
N LEU A 32 5.53 -11.61 -12.30
CA LEU A 32 6.49 -10.68 -11.72
C LEU A 32 7.66 -10.38 -12.64
N THR A 33 8.14 -11.35 -13.42
CA THR A 33 9.27 -11.18 -14.33
C THR A 33 8.90 -10.20 -15.44
N GLU A 34 7.69 -10.35 -15.98
CA GLU A 34 7.18 -9.47 -17.02
C GLU A 34 6.94 -8.05 -16.49
N VAL A 35 6.35 -7.92 -15.30
CA VAL A 35 6.17 -6.61 -14.67
C VAL A 35 7.52 -5.95 -14.40
N ALA A 36 8.51 -6.67 -13.86
CA ALA A 36 9.84 -6.15 -13.59
C ALA A 36 10.55 -5.72 -14.88
N ARG A 37 10.46 -6.51 -15.96
CA ARG A 37 11.03 -6.17 -17.27
C ARG A 37 10.45 -4.88 -17.83
N ARG A 38 9.13 -4.67 -17.68
CA ARG A 38 8.44 -3.47 -18.18
C ARG A 38 8.64 -2.23 -17.31
N SER A 39 8.79 -2.40 -16.00
CA SER A 39 8.82 -1.30 -15.02
C SER A 39 10.22 -0.95 -14.50
N GLY A 40 11.23 -1.79 -14.78
CA GLY A 40 12.57 -1.64 -14.22
C GLY A 40 12.69 -2.04 -12.74
N LEU A 41 11.65 -2.65 -12.15
CA LEU A 41 11.68 -3.09 -10.76
C LEU A 41 12.73 -4.17 -10.50
N ILE A 42 13.34 -4.10 -9.32
CA ILE A 42 14.30 -5.09 -8.85
C ILE A 42 13.57 -6.14 -8.00
N LEU A 43 13.66 -7.40 -8.42
CA LEU A 43 13.09 -8.51 -7.67
C LEU A 43 14.17 -9.20 -6.83
N SER A 44 13.74 -9.77 -5.71
CA SER A 44 14.53 -10.71 -4.92
C SER A 44 14.08 -12.14 -5.23
N ALA A 45 15.03 -13.05 -5.44
CA ALA A 45 14.76 -14.48 -5.47
C ALA A 45 14.85 -15.10 -4.06
N HIS A 46 14.16 -16.21 -3.85
CA HIS A 46 14.32 -17.04 -2.66
C HIS A 46 15.40 -18.11 -2.86
N SER A 47 15.41 -18.76 -4.01
CA SER A 47 16.43 -19.74 -4.40
C SER A 47 17.08 -19.33 -5.72
N VAL A 48 18.37 -19.62 -5.82
CA VAL A 48 19.18 -19.49 -7.03
C VAL A 48 19.93 -20.80 -7.20
N GLU A 49 19.60 -21.53 -8.26
CA GLU A 49 20.14 -22.86 -8.54
C GLU A 49 21.01 -22.79 -9.79
N TYR A 50 22.18 -23.43 -9.71
CA TYR A 50 23.10 -23.58 -10.83
C TYR A 50 22.93 -24.97 -11.42
N ALA A 51 22.53 -25.03 -12.68
CA ALA A 51 22.50 -26.28 -13.43
C ALA A 51 23.94 -26.70 -13.82
N ILE A 52 24.14 -28.01 -13.99
CA ILE A 52 25.47 -28.60 -14.26
C ILE A 52 26.01 -28.15 -15.64
N ASP A 53 25.10 -27.83 -16.57
CA ASP A 53 25.35 -27.29 -17.90
C ASP A 53 25.54 -25.77 -17.94
N GLY A 54 25.46 -25.08 -16.79
CA GLY A 54 25.80 -23.67 -16.63
C GLY A 54 24.59 -22.72 -16.62
N ASP A 55 23.37 -23.23 -16.78
CA ASP A 55 22.17 -22.41 -16.72
C ASP A 55 21.80 -22.02 -15.27
N LEU A 56 21.36 -20.78 -15.09
CA LEU A 56 20.92 -20.23 -13.81
C LEU A 56 19.40 -20.26 -13.74
N THR A 57 18.84 -20.92 -12.73
CA THR A 57 17.40 -20.85 -12.45
C THR A 57 17.15 -20.09 -11.15
N VAL A 58 16.17 -19.18 -11.17
CA VAL A 58 15.75 -18.40 -10.00
C VAL A 58 14.31 -18.73 -9.66
N SER A 59 14.01 -18.90 -8.37
CA SER A 59 12.66 -19.23 -7.91
C SER A 59 12.26 -18.45 -6.66
N GLY A 60 10.96 -18.33 -6.43
CA GLY A 60 10.40 -17.56 -5.32
C GLY A 60 10.66 -16.07 -5.45
N LEU A 61 10.41 -15.51 -6.64
CA LEU A 61 10.56 -14.08 -6.90
C LEU A 61 9.60 -13.27 -6.03
N LYS A 62 10.08 -12.14 -5.52
CA LYS A 62 9.28 -11.18 -4.75
C LYS A 62 9.84 -9.78 -4.85
N HIS A 63 8.95 -8.80 -4.79
CA HIS A 63 9.34 -7.41 -4.58
C HIS A 63 9.45 -7.13 -3.08
N ARG A 64 10.52 -6.46 -2.64
CA ARG A 64 10.67 -6.02 -1.24
C ARG A 64 9.89 -4.72 -1.04
N TYR A 65 9.78 -4.26 0.20
CA TYR A 65 9.35 -2.87 0.38
C TYR A 65 10.48 -1.94 -0.04
N GLU A 66 10.13 -0.96 -0.86
CA GLU A 66 11.00 0.12 -1.28
C GLU A 66 10.37 1.46 -0.88
N SER A 67 11.15 2.54 -0.90
CA SER A 67 10.67 3.87 -0.54
C SER A 67 10.86 4.81 -1.72
N LEU A 68 9.77 5.38 -2.21
CA LEU A 68 9.79 6.49 -3.15
C LEU A 68 10.14 7.76 -2.40
N ALA A 69 11.06 8.56 -2.94
CA ALA A 69 11.45 9.82 -2.33
C ALA A 69 10.33 10.85 -2.47
N SER A 70 10.14 11.68 -1.45
CA SER A 70 9.35 12.91 -1.52
C SER A 70 10.07 14.01 -0.75
N HIS A 71 9.54 15.24 -0.76
CA HIS A 71 10.16 16.39 -0.11
C HIS A 71 10.40 16.22 1.40
N TYR A 72 9.49 15.57 2.13
CA TYR A 72 9.57 15.49 3.61
C TYR A 72 9.76 14.07 4.16
N THR A 73 9.08 13.07 3.58
CA THR A 73 9.18 11.68 4.00
C THR A 73 8.95 10.74 2.83
N GLY A 74 9.52 9.54 2.83
CA GLY A 74 9.28 8.59 1.74
C GLY A 74 7.87 8.00 1.74
N VAL A 75 7.39 7.58 0.56
CA VAL A 75 6.22 6.70 0.40
C VAL A 75 6.71 5.27 0.26
N ALA A 76 6.36 4.40 1.20
CA ALA A 76 6.70 2.99 1.10
C ALA A 76 5.80 2.32 0.05
N PHE A 77 6.39 1.50 -0.83
CA PHE A 77 5.61 0.73 -1.79
C PHE A 77 6.09 -0.71 -1.91
N LYS A 78 5.16 -1.58 -2.32
CA LYS A 78 5.45 -2.98 -2.62
C LYS A 78 4.48 -3.55 -3.65
N LEU A 79 5.02 -4.32 -4.59
CA LEU A 79 4.25 -5.16 -5.49
C LEU A 79 3.87 -6.49 -4.80
N PHE A 80 2.59 -6.84 -4.85
CA PHE A 80 2.04 -8.14 -4.48
C PHE A 80 1.65 -8.91 -5.75
N GLU A 81 2.24 -10.10 -5.93
CA GLU A 81 2.02 -10.97 -7.10
C GLU A 81 0.55 -11.37 -7.27
N GLY A 82 -0.22 -11.36 -6.18
CA GLY A 82 -1.55 -11.92 -6.12
C GLY A 82 -1.54 -13.33 -5.54
N GLY A 83 -2.65 -14.04 -5.66
CA GLY A 83 -2.85 -15.38 -5.14
C GLY A 83 -4.26 -15.60 -4.58
N LEU A 84 -4.42 -16.64 -3.76
CA LEU A 84 -5.71 -17.03 -3.19
C LEU A 84 -6.31 -15.97 -2.25
N ASN A 85 -5.45 -15.25 -1.51
CA ASN A 85 -5.88 -14.35 -0.43
C ASN A 85 -5.74 -12.87 -0.78
N CYS A 86 -5.27 -12.55 -1.98
CA CYS A 86 -4.97 -11.18 -2.38
C CYS A 86 -4.95 -11.08 -3.90
N GLU A 87 -5.67 -10.09 -4.43
CA GLU A 87 -5.51 -9.67 -5.83
C GLU A 87 -4.10 -9.11 -6.07
N PRO A 88 -3.57 -9.24 -7.29
CA PRO A 88 -2.31 -8.61 -7.66
C PRO A 88 -2.43 -7.09 -7.61
N CYS A 89 -1.52 -6.43 -6.90
CA CYS A 89 -1.56 -4.98 -6.75
C CYS A 89 -0.20 -4.39 -6.40
N VAL A 90 -0.08 -3.07 -6.55
CA VAL A 90 0.94 -2.27 -5.90
C VAL A 90 0.31 -1.60 -4.69
N GLU A 91 0.89 -1.84 -3.51
CA GLU A 91 0.50 -1.15 -2.28
C GLU A 91 1.36 0.09 -2.09
N LEU A 92 0.73 1.24 -1.86
CA LEU A 92 1.37 2.48 -1.42
C LEU A 92 0.98 2.76 0.03
N LYS A 93 1.96 3.11 0.86
CA LYS A 93 1.75 3.37 2.28
C LYS A 93 2.59 4.53 2.76
N ALA A 94 1.94 5.57 3.27
CA ALA A 94 2.61 6.69 3.92
C ALA A 94 1.67 7.48 4.83
N SER A 95 2.22 8.51 5.46
CA SER A 95 1.46 9.51 6.20
C SER A 95 1.20 10.74 5.31
N PRO A 96 -0.03 10.96 4.82
CA PRO A 96 -0.31 12.08 3.91
C PRO A 96 0.02 13.44 4.53
N ALA A 97 -0.22 13.61 5.84
CA ALA A 97 0.12 14.85 6.53
C ALA A 97 1.64 15.12 6.57
N LYS A 98 2.49 14.09 6.77
CA LYS A 98 3.94 14.26 6.64
C LYS A 98 4.35 14.56 5.20
N ILE A 99 3.72 13.92 4.22
CA ILE A 99 4.02 14.17 2.79
C ILE A 99 3.70 15.61 2.41
N LEU A 100 2.55 16.14 2.84
CA LEU A 100 2.07 17.47 2.47
C LEU A 100 2.62 18.61 3.34
N GLN A 101 2.85 18.37 4.62
CA GLN A 101 3.16 19.42 5.61
C GLN A 101 4.46 19.18 6.39
N GLY A 102 5.13 18.05 6.21
CA GLY A 102 6.36 17.70 6.92
C GLY A 102 6.18 17.24 8.37
N HIS A 103 4.97 17.29 8.93
CA HIS A 103 4.68 16.89 10.31
C HIS A 103 3.26 16.34 10.50
N ASN A 104 3.02 15.62 11.60
CA ASN A 104 1.69 15.11 11.98
C ASN A 104 1.02 15.93 13.08
N VAL A 105 1.00 17.26 12.93
CA VAL A 105 0.30 18.15 13.88
C VAL A 105 -1.12 18.44 13.39
N PHE A 106 -1.24 18.78 12.11
CA PHE A 106 -2.49 18.92 11.38
C PHE A 106 -2.33 18.22 10.03
N GLY A 107 -3.43 18.03 9.33
CA GLY A 107 -3.39 17.37 8.04
C GLY A 107 -4.76 17.21 7.42
N PRO A 108 -4.79 16.83 6.13
CA PRO A 108 -6.03 16.66 5.40
C PRO A 108 -6.88 15.52 5.97
N THR A 109 -8.17 15.59 5.66
CA THR A 109 -9.14 14.50 5.84
C THR A 109 -9.75 14.05 4.51
N ASP A 110 -9.29 14.64 3.41
CA ASP A 110 -9.72 14.33 2.06
C ASP A 110 -8.86 13.21 1.47
N PHE A 111 -9.49 12.08 1.19
CA PHE A 111 -8.82 10.93 0.60
C PHE A 111 -8.36 11.17 -0.83
N GLU A 112 -9.09 11.97 -1.61
CA GLU A 112 -8.76 12.24 -3.00
C GLU A 112 -7.45 13.03 -3.06
N LEU A 113 -7.37 14.15 -2.32
CA LEU A 113 -6.14 14.92 -2.17
C LEU A 113 -4.96 14.04 -1.72
N CYS A 114 -5.15 13.23 -0.68
CA CYS A 114 -4.08 12.37 -0.16
C CYS A 114 -3.63 11.33 -1.20
N SER A 115 -4.56 10.77 -1.98
CA SER A 115 -4.26 9.73 -2.96
C SER A 115 -3.59 10.31 -4.20
N LEU A 116 -4.02 11.48 -4.66
CA LEU A 116 -3.41 12.18 -5.79
C LEU A 116 -1.93 12.48 -5.56
N GLU A 117 -1.55 12.87 -4.34
CA GLU A 117 -0.13 13.06 -4.00
C GLU A 117 0.66 11.76 -4.08
N PHE A 118 0.10 10.63 -3.64
CA PHE A 118 0.76 9.34 -3.73
C PHE A 118 0.91 8.91 -5.20
N PHE A 119 -0.10 9.17 -6.03
CA PHE A 119 -0.07 8.90 -7.46
C PHE A 119 0.95 9.76 -8.19
N GLY A 120 1.05 11.06 -7.85
CA GLY A 120 2.08 11.95 -8.38
C GLY A 120 3.49 11.49 -8.05
N ILE A 121 3.74 11.11 -6.79
CA ILE A 121 5.04 10.58 -6.37
C ILE A 121 5.36 9.28 -7.13
N LEU A 122 4.38 8.39 -7.31
CA LEU A 122 4.56 7.15 -8.06
C LEU A 122 4.82 7.41 -9.55
N SER A 123 4.08 8.30 -10.20
CA SER A 123 4.23 8.58 -11.62
C SER A 123 5.55 9.29 -11.94
N GLU A 124 6.04 10.15 -11.04
CA GLU A 124 7.35 10.80 -11.20
C GLU A 124 8.51 9.84 -10.91
N SER A 125 8.39 9.00 -9.88
CA SER A 125 9.48 8.11 -9.46
C SER A 125 9.57 6.83 -10.29
N MET A 126 8.43 6.29 -10.71
CA MET A 126 8.28 5.00 -11.38
C MET A 126 7.23 5.07 -12.51
N PRO A 127 7.44 5.90 -13.54
CA PRO A 127 6.44 6.14 -14.60
C PRO A 127 6.04 4.85 -15.32
N ASP A 128 7.00 3.97 -15.62
CA ASP A 128 6.71 2.72 -16.33
C ASP A 128 5.87 1.77 -15.48
N LEU A 129 6.05 1.75 -14.15
CA LEU A 129 5.17 0.99 -13.25
C LEU A 129 3.78 1.61 -13.20
N TYR A 130 3.70 2.95 -13.09
CA TYR A 130 2.44 3.68 -13.04
C TYR A 130 1.55 3.36 -14.26
N GLU A 131 2.16 3.25 -15.44
CA GLU A 131 1.46 2.90 -16.69
C GLU A 131 0.96 1.44 -16.74
N LEU A 132 1.42 0.54 -15.87
CA LEU A 132 0.90 -0.83 -15.79
C LEU A 132 -0.31 -0.95 -14.85
N LEU A 133 -0.61 0.09 -14.08
CA LEU A 133 -1.61 0.08 -13.03
C LEU A 133 -2.93 0.69 -13.48
N ASP A 134 -4.01 0.22 -12.87
CA ASP A 134 -5.35 0.74 -13.04
C ASP A 134 -5.68 1.71 -11.89
N ILE A 135 -5.16 2.93 -12.03
CA ILE A 135 -5.29 4.00 -11.03
C ILE A 135 -6.75 4.29 -10.64
N PRO A 136 -7.71 4.38 -11.57
CA PRO A 136 -9.12 4.60 -11.23
C PRO A 136 -9.72 3.55 -10.30
N ASN A 137 -9.26 2.30 -10.35
CA ASN A 137 -9.76 1.20 -9.53
C ASN A 137 -8.95 1.00 -8.24
N THR A 138 -8.21 2.02 -7.80
CA THR A 138 -7.50 2.01 -6.51
C THR A 138 -8.47 1.85 -5.34
N SER A 139 -8.09 1.03 -4.37
CA SER A 139 -8.84 0.81 -3.14
C SER A 139 -8.05 1.27 -1.90
N VAL A 140 -8.78 1.67 -0.86
CA VAL A 140 -8.20 1.97 0.45
C VAL A 140 -8.16 0.70 1.28
N SER A 141 -6.96 0.22 1.63
CA SER A 141 -6.78 -1.00 2.41
C SER A 141 -6.73 -0.74 3.92
N ARG A 142 -6.15 0.39 4.33
CA ARG A 142 -6.06 0.79 5.75
C ARG A 142 -5.99 2.30 5.87
N ILE A 143 -6.63 2.79 6.93
CA ILE A 143 -6.54 4.19 7.36
C ILE A 143 -6.29 4.25 8.86
N ASP A 144 -5.41 5.16 9.26
CA ASP A 144 -5.30 5.58 10.65
C ASP A 144 -5.63 7.09 10.70
N VAL A 145 -6.56 7.48 11.56
CA VAL A 145 -7.06 8.85 11.64
C VAL A 145 -7.02 9.37 13.08
N THR A 146 -6.55 10.60 13.24
CA THR A 146 -6.62 11.32 14.53
C THR A 146 -7.67 12.42 14.43
N PHE A 147 -8.74 12.30 15.21
CA PHE A 147 -9.74 13.33 15.42
C PHE A 147 -9.72 13.81 16.87
N SER A 148 -10.03 15.08 17.08
CA SER A 148 -10.10 15.70 18.40
C SER A 148 -11.51 16.19 18.66
N ALA A 149 -12.02 15.94 19.87
CA ALA A 149 -13.28 16.50 20.36
C ALA A 149 -13.00 17.66 21.32
N ARG A 150 -13.90 18.65 21.35
CA ARG A 150 -13.83 19.78 22.27
C ARG A 150 -14.99 19.72 23.25
N VAL A 151 -14.71 20.05 24.51
CA VAL A 151 -15.70 20.23 25.57
C VAL A 151 -15.53 21.61 26.19
N GLN A 152 -16.58 22.11 26.83
CA GLN A 152 -16.64 23.51 27.28
C GLN A 152 -15.57 23.88 28.32
N THR A 153 -15.18 22.93 29.18
CA THR A 153 -14.25 23.20 30.30
C THR A 153 -13.26 22.06 30.49
N GLN A 154 -12.10 22.37 31.08
CA GLN A 154 -11.09 21.36 31.44
C GLN A 154 -11.62 20.31 32.43
N ALA A 155 -12.51 20.73 33.35
CA ALA A 155 -13.15 19.81 34.29
C ALA A 155 -13.97 18.74 33.56
N MET A 156 -14.77 19.15 32.57
CA MET A 156 -15.50 18.21 31.71
C MET A 156 -14.55 17.33 30.89
N ALA A 157 -13.43 17.89 30.38
CA ALA A 157 -12.45 17.11 29.62
C ALA A 157 -11.87 15.97 30.47
N ASN A 158 -11.48 16.27 31.70
CA ASN A 158 -10.96 15.28 32.63
C ASN A 158 -12.02 14.23 32.99
N GLN A 159 -13.28 14.63 33.17
CA GLN A 159 -14.39 13.69 33.40
C GLN A 159 -14.59 12.73 32.22
N VAL A 160 -14.60 13.25 30.98
CA VAL A 160 -14.72 12.44 29.76
C VAL A 160 -13.54 11.47 29.63
N ILE A 161 -12.30 11.94 29.83
CA ILE A 161 -11.10 11.10 29.76
C ILE A 161 -11.17 9.98 30.82
N ASN A 162 -11.55 10.29 32.05
CA ASN A 162 -11.67 9.30 33.12
C ASN A 162 -12.77 8.29 32.84
N TYR A 163 -13.88 8.72 32.25
CA TYR A 163 -14.95 7.82 31.83
C TYR A 163 -14.47 6.88 30.71
N LEU A 164 -13.92 7.43 29.63
CA LEU A 164 -13.43 6.67 28.47
C LEU A 164 -12.30 5.69 28.83
N ARG A 165 -11.48 6.01 29.84
CA ARG A 165 -10.42 5.10 30.32
C ARG A 165 -10.97 3.74 30.80
N ASN A 166 -12.22 3.71 31.28
CA ASN A 166 -12.85 2.50 31.79
C ASN A 166 -13.71 1.79 30.75
N VAL A 167 -13.84 2.34 29.53
CA VAL A 167 -14.55 1.68 28.43
C VAL A 167 -13.65 0.58 27.88
N SER A 168 -14.14 -0.65 27.93
CA SER A 168 -13.47 -1.83 27.36
C SER A 168 -14.35 -2.49 26.30
N ASN A 169 -13.70 -3.21 25.38
CA ASN A 169 -14.37 -3.87 24.28
C ASN A 169 -15.33 -4.96 24.82
N GLY A 170 -16.62 -4.91 24.45
CA GLY A 170 -17.63 -5.90 24.86
C GLY A 170 -18.56 -5.48 26.01
N GLN A 171 -18.52 -4.23 26.47
CA GLN A 171 -19.51 -3.68 27.39
C GLN A 171 -20.63 -2.99 26.58
N THR A 172 -21.78 -3.67 26.45
CA THR A 172 -23.06 -3.10 25.96
C THR A 172 -24.01 -2.86 27.12
#